data_AF-A0AAE3XJ86-F1
#
_entry.id   AF-A0AAE3XJ86-F1
#
_cell.length_a   1.000
_cell.length_b   1.000
_cell.length_c   1.000
_cell.angle_alpha   90.00
_cell.angle_beta   90.00
_cell.angle_gamma   90.00
#
_symmetry.space_group_name_H-M   'P 1'
#
loop_
_entity.id
_entity.type
_entity.pdbx_description
1 polymer ?
#
loop_
_entity_poly.entity_id
_entity_poly.type
_entity_poly.pdbx_seq_one_letter_code
_entity_poly.pdbx_strand_id
1 'polypeptide(L)'
;MAGMPLLKVVEIYQQLIRRAIERLETEYGEVSPSRVWDEEIPRKGRLPGLSFHFHGVGCTAQIDGYTVNWDWDREGRTDAFEAWKLWQMTRDHPQEFGLWAQLEPMKEELARLCVSGAVIPANEWGVLYRLAPSA
;
A
#
# COMPACT_ATOMS: atom_id res chain seq x y z
N MET A 1 -23.79 -8.84 11.96
CA MET A 1 -22.88 -9.21 10.85
C MET A 1 -21.52 -8.66 11.20
N ALA A 2 -20.50 -9.49 11.35
CA ALA A 2 -19.15 -8.98 11.54
C ALA A 2 -18.70 -8.30 10.24
N GLY A 3 -18.29 -7.04 10.31
CA GLY A 3 -17.67 -6.36 9.17
C GLY A 3 -16.33 -7.01 8.81
N MET A 4 -15.79 -6.67 7.64
CA MET A 4 -14.43 -7.07 7.24
C MET A 4 -13.42 -6.69 8.35
N PRO A 5 -12.48 -7.55 8.77
CA PRO A 5 -11.40 -7.15 9.66
C PRO A 5 -10.38 -6.23 8.97
N LEU A 6 -9.76 -5.29 9.67
CA LEU A 6 -8.76 -4.40 9.06
C LEU A 6 -7.55 -5.16 8.47
N LEU A 7 -7.15 -6.27 9.09
CA LEU A 7 -6.09 -7.13 8.54
C LEU A 7 -6.43 -7.64 7.13
N LYS A 8 -7.72 -7.86 6.83
CA LYS A 8 -8.14 -8.26 5.48
C LYS A 8 -7.98 -7.12 4.47
N VAL A 9 -8.20 -5.88 4.90
CA VAL A 9 -7.94 -4.68 4.07
C VAL A 9 -6.44 -4.55 3.77
N VAL A 10 -5.59 -4.80 4.78
CA VAL A 10 -4.11 -4.80 4.61
C VAL A 10 -3.67 -5.86 3.60
N GLU A 11 -4.23 -7.07 3.67
CA GLU A 11 -3.95 -8.14 2.69
C GLU A 11 -4.31 -7.71 1.26
N ILE A 12 -5.50 -7.14 1.06
CA ILE A 12 -5.96 -6.65 -0.25
C ILE A 12 -5.01 -5.56 -0.78
N TYR A 13 -4.67 -4.59 0.07
CA TYR A 13 -3.72 -3.51 -0.26
C TYR A 13 -2.36 -4.06 -0.70
N GLN A 14 -1.78 -5.00 0.05
CA GLN A 14 -0.49 -5.61 -0.31
C GLN A 14 -0.58 -6.43 -1.60
N GLN A 15 -1.70 -7.12 -1.86
CA GLN A 15 -1.91 -7.85 -3.11
C GLN A 15 -1.98 -6.91 -4.32
N LEU A 16 -2.68 -5.78 -4.20
CA LEU A 16 -2.76 -4.77 -5.27
C LEU A 16 -1.39 -4.15 -5.57
N ILE A 17 -0.57 -3.89 -4.54
CA ILE A 17 0.81 -3.40 -4.73
C ILE A 17 1.67 -4.43 -5.45
N ARG A 18 1.65 -5.70 -5.01
CA ARG A 18 2.42 -6.76 -5.68
C ARG A 18 2.04 -6.87 -7.15
N ARG A 19 0.74 -6.90 -7.46
CA ARG A 19 0.26 -6.90 -8.86
C ARG A 19 0.72 -5.67 -9.64
N ALA A 20 0.65 -4.48 -9.05
CA ALA A 20 1.10 -3.26 -9.72
C ALA A 20 2.60 -3.33 -10.03
N ILE A 21 3.43 -3.77 -9.09
CA ILE A 21 4.88 -3.95 -9.27
C ILE A 21 5.17 -5.01 -10.34
N GLU A 22 4.58 -6.20 -10.23
CA GLU A 22 4.76 -7.30 -11.22
C GLU A 22 4.44 -6.83 -12.65
N ARG A 23 3.38 -6.02 -12.79
CA ARG A 23 2.97 -5.46 -14.07
C ARG A 23 3.95 -4.41 -14.61
N LEU A 24 4.48 -3.55 -13.75
CA LEU A 24 5.51 -2.60 -14.15
C LEU A 24 6.81 -3.33 -14.51
N GLU A 25 7.16 -4.38 -13.76
CA GLU A 25 8.36 -5.19 -13.99
C GLU A 25 8.29 -6.00 -15.28
N THR A 26 7.08 -6.45 -15.65
CA THR A 26 6.84 -7.10 -16.95
C THR A 26 7.13 -6.15 -18.12
N GLU A 27 6.84 -4.85 -17.97
CA GLU A 27 7.02 -3.85 -19.03
C GLU A 27 8.44 -3.26 -19.04
N TYR A 28 9.00 -2.96 -17.87
CA TYR A 28 10.23 -2.16 -17.72
C TYR A 28 11.43 -2.91 -17.12
N GLY A 29 11.26 -4.20 -16.76
CA GLY A 29 12.20 -4.93 -15.91
C GLY A 29 12.14 -4.47 -14.46
N GLU A 30 13.08 -4.91 -13.62
CA GLU A 30 13.14 -4.61 -12.18
C GLU A 30 12.75 -3.17 -11.82
N VAL A 31 11.76 -2.96 -10.94
CA VAL A 31 11.34 -1.60 -10.58
C VAL A 31 11.93 -1.18 -9.25
N SER A 32 12.75 -0.14 -9.27
CA SER A 32 13.32 0.46 -8.08
C SER A 32 13.33 1.99 -8.18
N PRO A 33 13.38 2.71 -7.03
CA PRO A 33 13.49 4.16 -7.05
C PRO A 33 14.70 4.66 -7.86
N SER A 34 15.87 4.00 -7.77
CA SER A 34 17.06 4.44 -8.52
C SER A 34 16.82 4.47 -10.02
N ARG A 35 16.28 3.39 -10.60
CA ARG A 35 16.00 3.33 -12.04
C ARG A 35 15.00 4.38 -12.52
N VAL A 36 14.07 4.79 -11.66
CA VAL A 36 13.13 5.90 -11.95
C VAL A 36 13.86 7.25 -11.94
N TRP A 37 14.79 7.46 -11.00
CA TRP A 37 15.56 8.70 -10.87
C TRP A 37 16.70 8.81 -11.90
N ASP A 38 17.19 7.68 -12.40
CA ASP A 38 18.13 7.57 -13.52
C ASP A 38 17.42 7.64 -14.89
N GLU A 39 16.12 7.93 -14.91
CA GLU A 39 15.26 8.08 -16.10
C GLU A 39 15.15 6.81 -16.98
N GLU A 40 15.54 5.64 -16.46
CA GLU A 40 15.37 4.35 -17.16
C GLU A 40 13.90 3.91 -17.23
N ILE A 41 13.08 4.38 -16.27
CA ILE A 41 11.64 4.12 -16.20
C ILE A 41 10.91 5.47 -16.21
N PRO A 42 9.85 5.63 -17.02
CA PRO A 42 9.04 6.84 -16.99
C PRO A 42 8.53 7.14 -15.58
N ARG A 43 8.60 8.40 -15.14
CA ARG A 43 8.07 8.78 -13.82
C ARG A 43 6.56 8.61 -13.67
N LYS A 44 5.82 8.64 -14.78
CA LYS A 44 4.37 8.43 -14.82
C LYS A 44 3.99 7.80 -16.15
N GLY A 45 2.95 6.98 -16.15
CA GLY A 45 2.52 6.29 -17.36
C GLY A 45 1.20 5.57 -17.21
N ARG A 46 0.77 4.95 -18.31
CA ARG A 46 -0.42 4.10 -18.38
C ARG A 46 -0.09 2.84 -19.16
N LEU A 47 -0.41 1.70 -18.56
CA LEU A 47 -0.51 0.39 -19.20
C LEU A 47 -1.99 -0.02 -19.24
N PRO A 48 -2.41 -1.02 -20.04
CA PRO A 48 -3.81 -1.46 -20.08
C PRO A 48 -4.35 -1.83 -18.68
N GLY A 49 -5.23 -1.02 -18.09
CA GLY A 49 -5.76 -1.26 -16.73
C GLY A 49 -4.81 -0.92 -15.56
N LEU A 50 -3.71 -0.19 -15.81
CA LEU A 50 -2.82 0.33 -14.77
C LEU A 50 -2.41 1.76 -15.13
N SER A 51 -2.57 2.70 -14.20
CA SER A 51 -1.86 3.98 -14.29
C SER A 51 -0.94 4.13 -13.09
N PHE A 52 0.20 4.78 -13.26
CA PHE A 52 1.20 4.90 -12.22
C PHE A 52 1.86 6.28 -12.23
N HIS A 53 2.33 6.70 -11.06
CA HIS A 53 3.11 7.91 -10.86
C HIS A 53 4.07 7.70 -9.70
N PHE A 54 5.36 7.69 -10.00
CA PHE A 54 6.44 7.65 -9.04
C PHE A 54 6.70 9.03 -8.42
N HIS A 55 6.82 9.08 -7.10
CA HIS A 55 7.06 10.28 -6.31
C HIS A 55 7.97 9.94 -5.14
N GLY A 56 8.88 10.84 -4.74
CA GLY A 56 9.83 10.55 -3.66
C GLY A 56 10.52 9.18 -3.81
N VAL A 57 10.37 8.32 -2.81
CA VAL A 57 10.84 6.92 -2.81
C VAL A 57 9.69 5.93 -3.01
N GLY A 58 8.56 6.36 -3.57
CA GLY A 58 7.32 5.60 -3.65
C GLY A 58 6.61 5.73 -5.00
N CYS A 59 5.42 5.12 -5.07
CA CYS A 59 4.58 5.12 -6.25
C CYS A 59 3.11 5.11 -5.86
N THR A 60 2.31 5.87 -6.61
CA THR A 60 0.86 5.78 -6.60
C THR A 60 0.42 5.08 -7.88
N ALA A 61 -0.43 4.06 -7.75
CA ALA A 61 -1.02 3.35 -8.88
C ALA A 61 -2.54 3.31 -8.78
N GLN A 62 -3.20 3.36 -9.94
CA GLN A 62 -4.59 2.94 -10.08
C GLN A 62 -4.62 1.57 -10.77
N ILE A 63 -5.14 0.55 -10.09
CA ILE A 63 -5.21 -0.83 -10.56
C ILE A 63 -6.49 -1.49 -10.04
N ASP A 64 -7.15 -2.29 -10.88
CA ASP A 64 -8.40 -3.00 -10.55
C ASP A 64 -9.52 -2.09 -9.98
N GLY A 65 -9.49 -0.79 -10.33
CA GLY A 65 -10.44 0.21 -9.83
C GLY A 65 -10.05 0.88 -8.50
N TYR A 66 -8.96 0.45 -7.86
CA TYR A 66 -8.47 1.00 -6.58
C TYR A 66 -7.27 1.93 -6.79
N THR A 67 -7.12 2.92 -5.90
CA THR A 67 -5.91 3.74 -5.80
C THR A 67 -5.03 3.24 -4.66
N VAL A 68 -3.83 2.74 -4.98
CA VAL A 68 -2.85 2.29 -3.97
C VAL A 68 -1.61 3.16 -4.02
N ASN A 69 -1.02 3.40 -2.86
CA ASN A 69 0.18 4.21 -2.70
C ASN A 69 1.14 3.51 -1.75
N TRP A 70 2.39 3.31 -2.13
CA TRP A 70 3.41 2.64 -1.33
C TRP A 70 4.77 3.32 -1.48
N ASP A 71 5.65 3.03 -0.53
CA ASP A 71 7.05 3.48 -0.54
C ASP A 71 7.96 2.25 -0.51
N TRP A 72 9.14 2.35 -1.14
CA TRP A 72 10.24 1.43 -0.91
C TRP A 72 11.03 1.86 0.33
N ASP A 73 11.34 0.91 1.22
CA ASP A 73 12.34 1.14 2.27
C ASP A 73 13.78 0.93 1.76
N ARG A 74 14.77 1.05 2.66
CA ARG A 74 16.19 0.94 2.31
C ARG A 74 16.56 -0.47 1.84
N GLU A 75 15.78 -1.46 2.23
CA GLU A 75 15.89 -2.87 1.87
C GLU A 75 15.05 -3.22 0.63
N GLY A 76 14.41 -2.24 0.00
CA GLY A 76 13.58 -2.41 -1.20
C GLY A 76 12.19 -2.99 -0.91
N ARG A 77 11.77 -3.09 0.35
CA ARG A 77 10.46 -3.62 0.73
C ARG A 77 9.36 -2.59 0.53
N THR A 78 8.18 -3.08 0.15
CA THR A 78 6.99 -2.26 -0.15
C THR A 78 5.77 -2.60 0.71
N ASP A 79 5.91 -3.52 1.65
CA ASP A 79 4.80 -4.05 2.46
C ASP A 79 4.47 -3.22 3.72
N ALA A 80 5.08 -2.05 3.87
CA ALA A 80 4.81 -1.12 4.96
C ALA A 80 3.60 -0.24 4.65
N PHE A 81 2.73 -0.02 5.64
CA PHE A 81 1.49 0.72 5.47
C PHE A 81 1.18 1.61 6.67
N GLU A 82 0.33 2.60 6.44
CA GLU A 82 -0.22 3.47 7.47
C GLU A 82 -1.69 3.74 7.16
N ALA A 83 -2.43 4.29 8.13
CA ALA A 83 -3.87 4.53 8.00
C ALA A 83 -4.22 5.34 6.74
N TRP A 84 -3.42 6.35 6.41
CA TRP A 84 -3.68 7.19 5.25
C TRP A 84 -3.57 6.42 3.92
N LYS A 85 -2.55 5.57 3.75
CA LYS A 85 -2.37 4.74 2.55
C LYS A 85 -3.50 3.72 2.37
N LEU A 86 -3.92 3.09 3.46
CA LEU A 86 -5.06 2.17 3.43
C LEU A 86 -6.36 2.93 3.12
N TRP A 87 -6.57 4.11 3.72
CA TRP A 87 -7.73 4.94 3.48
C TRP A 87 -7.80 5.44 2.03
N GLN A 88 -6.68 5.77 1.40
CA GLN A 88 -6.65 6.14 -0.02
C GLN A 88 -7.22 5.04 -0.93
N MET A 89 -7.00 3.77 -0.58
CA MET A 89 -7.53 2.63 -1.33
C MET A 89 -9.02 2.42 -1.11
N THR A 90 -9.52 2.62 0.12
CA THR A 90 -10.88 2.24 0.50
C THR A 90 -11.91 3.36 0.39
N ARG A 91 -11.49 4.63 0.44
CA ARG A 91 -12.39 5.79 0.60
C ARG A 91 -13.45 5.92 -0.50
N ASP A 92 -13.11 5.50 -1.72
CA ASP A 92 -13.99 5.61 -2.89
C ASP A 92 -14.88 4.36 -3.06
N HIS A 93 -14.77 3.39 -2.13
CA HIS A 93 -15.49 2.10 -2.14
C HIS A 93 -16.19 1.81 -0.80
N PRO A 94 -17.00 2.73 -0.24
CA PRO A 94 -17.62 2.57 1.08
C PRO A 94 -18.60 1.39 1.17
N GLN A 95 -19.20 0.98 0.05
CA GLN A 95 -20.09 -0.19 0.01
C GLN A 95 -19.33 -1.51 0.22
N GLU A 96 -18.05 -1.55 -0.17
CA GLU A 96 -17.18 -2.72 -0.03
C GLU A 96 -16.48 -2.74 1.34
N PHE A 97 -15.93 -1.59 1.75
CA PHE A 97 -15.06 -1.51 2.92
C PHE A 97 -15.75 -1.00 4.20
N GLY A 98 -16.99 -0.51 4.10
CA GLY A 98 -17.78 -0.03 5.23
C GLY A 98 -17.03 1.04 6.03
N LEU A 99 -16.82 0.79 7.33
CA LEU A 99 -16.16 1.73 8.23
C LEU A 99 -14.69 1.99 7.86
N TRP A 100 -14.04 1.08 7.13
CA TRP A 100 -12.68 1.28 6.65
C TRP A 100 -12.59 2.29 5.52
N ALA A 101 -13.69 2.79 4.94
CA ALA A 101 -13.65 3.96 4.07
C ALA A 101 -13.43 5.28 4.85
N GLN A 102 -13.34 5.23 6.18
CA GLN A 102 -13.09 6.37 7.05
C GLN A 102 -11.70 6.28 7.68
N LEU A 103 -10.99 7.41 7.73
CA LEU A 103 -9.60 7.47 8.20
C LEU A 103 -9.45 7.22 9.70
N GLU A 104 -10.35 7.79 10.52
CA GLU A 104 -10.19 7.73 11.98
C GLU A 104 -10.38 6.31 12.55
N PRO A 105 -11.41 5.54 12.14
CA PRO A 105 -11.52 4.15 12.56
C PRO A 105 -10.33 3.27 12.16
N MET A 106 -9.70 3.55 11.01
CA MET A 106 -8.46 2.85 10.62
C MET A 106 -7.31 3.13 11.58
N LYS A 107 -7.08 4.40 11.95
CA LYS A 107 -6.00 4.76 12.87
C LYS A 107 -6.17 4.08 14.22
N GLU A 108 -7.39 4.13 14.77
CA GLU A 108 -7.71 3.50 16.05
C GLU A 108 -7.47 1.99 16.02
N GLU A 109 -7.90 1.33 14.95
CA GLU A 109 -7.71 -0.12 14.81
C GLU A 109 -6.25 -0.50 14.57
N LEU A 110 -5.49 0.27 13.78
CA LEU A 110 -4.05 0.04 13.64
C LEU A 110 -3.32 0.17 14.98
N ALA A 111 -3.68 1.15 15.80
CA ALA A 111 -3.13 1.29 17.14
C ALA A 111 -3.45 0.06 18.01
N ARG A 112 -4.69 -0.44 17.97
CA ARG A 112 -5.09 -1.68 18.67
C ARG A 112 -4.34 -2.91 18.17
N LEU A 113 -4.19 -3.07 16.86
CA LEU A 113 -3.44 -4.18 16.25
C LEU A 113 -1.94 -4.10 16.59
N CYS A 114 -1.39 -2.90 16.76
CA CYS A 114 -0.02 -2.72 17.20
C CYS A 114 0.17 -3.16 18.64
N VAL A 115 -0.77 -2.80 19.53
CA VAL A 115 -0.77 -3.23 20.94
C VAL A 115 -0.93 -4.74 21.06
N SER A 116 -1.73 -5.38 20.20
CA SER A 116 -1.91 -6.83 20.21
C SER A 116 -0.74 -7.60 19.58
N GLY A 117 0.19 -6.91 18.91
CA GLY A 117 1.30 -7.52 18.19
C GLY A 117 0.90 -8.14 16.84
N ALA A 118 -0.30 -7.88 16.33
CA ALA A 118 -0.70 -8.30 14.98
C ALA A 118 0.00 -7.48 13.89
N VAL A 119 0.35 -6.23 14.20
CA VAL A 119 1.24 -5.39 13.39
C VAL A 119 2.37 -4.87 14.25
N ILE A 120 3.50 -4.53 13.63
CA ILE A 120 4.68 -3.97 14.29
C ILE A 120 5.07 -2.64 13.65
N PRO A 121 5.67 -1.70 14.40
CA PRO A 121 6.22 -0.48 13.83
C PRO A 121 7.28 -0.78 12.77
N ALA A 122 7.19 -0.09 11.63
CA ALA A 122 8.14 -0.18 10.53
C ALA A 122 9.14 0.99 10.53
N ASN A 123 8.93 1.97 11.40
CA ASN A 123 9.86 3.06 11.67
C ASN A 123 9.77 3.51 13.13
N GLU A 124 10.70 4.36 13.56
CA GLU A 124 10.77 4.91 14.91
C GLU A 124 9.64 5.92 15.24
N TRP A 125 8.92 6.39 14.22
CA TRP A 125 7.88 7.42 14.35
C TRP A 125 6.49 6.86 14.68
N GLY A 126 6.31 5.54 14.70
CA GLY A 126 5.09 4.88 15.18
C GLY A 126 3.84 5.11 14.30
N VAL A 127 4.01 5.55 13.06
CA VAL A 127 2.92 5.81 12.11
C VAL A 127 2.87 4.79 10.98
N LEU A 128 4.01 4.17 10.70
CA LEU A 128 4.17 3.16 9.67
C LEU A 128 4.24 1.78 10.32
N TYR A 129 3.49 0.82 9.79
CA TYR A 129 3.32 -0.51 10.31
C TYR A 129 3.67 -1.57 9.27
N ARG A 130 3.97 -2.77 9.75
CA ARG A 130 4.07 -4.01 8.96
C ARG A 130 3.27 -5.10 9.65
N LEU A 131 2.80 -6.09 8.90
CA LEU A 131 2.27 -7.31 9.51
C LEU A 131 3.38 -7.96 10.35
N ALA A 132 3.03 -8.41 11.55
CA ALA A 132 3.98 -9.16 12.36
C ALA A 132 4.38 -10.46 11.62
N PRO A 133 5.64 -10.91 11.73
CA PRO A 133 6.03 -12.21 11.20
C PRO A 133 5.15 -13.30 11.81
N SER A 134 4.64 -14.21 10.98
CA SER A 134 4.02 -15.44 11.51
C SER A 134 5.05 -16.18 12.36
N ALA A 135 4.67 -16.52 13.60
CA ALA A 135 5.47 -17.37 14.47
C ALA A 135 5.63 -18.78 13.91
#